data_AF-A0A1T4Y5R1-F1
#
_entry.id   AF-A0A1T4Y5R1-F1
#
_cell.length_a   1.000
_cell.length_b   1.000
_cell.length_c   1.000
_cell.angle_alpha   90.00
_cell.angle_beta   90.00
_cell.angle_gamma   90.00
#
_symmetry.space_group_name_H-M   'P 1'
#
loop_
_entity.id
_entity.type
_entity.pdbx_description
1 polymer ?
#
loop_
_entity_poly.entity_id
_entity_poly.type
_entity_poly.pdbx_seq_one_letter_code
_entity_poly.pdbx_strand_id
1 'polypeptide(L)' 'MPILKLTPSCKDYLWGGSRLRTDFGIKSDLEPLAEAWVLSCH' A
#
# COMPACT_ATOMS: atom_id res chain seq x y z
N MET A 1 -0.25 23.92 11.97
CA MET A 1 0.48 22.70 11.55
C MET A 1 -0.28 22.09 10.38
N PRO A 2 0.37 21.84 9.22
CA PRO A 2 -0.31 21.22 8.09
C PRO A 2 -0.48 19.71 8.28
N ILE A 3 -1.54 19.15 7.72
CA ILE A 3 -1.72 17.70 7.58
C ILE A 3 -1.01 17.27 6.30
N LEU A 4 -0.15 16.26 6.40
CA LEU A 4 0.62 15.72 5.27
C LEU A 4 0.06 14.36 4.85
N LYS A 5 -0.14 14.17 3.55
CA LYS A 5 -0.50 12.87 2.97
C LYS A 5 0.77 12.09 2.66
N LEU A 6 0.95 10.93 3.29
CA LEU A 6 2.12 10.08 3.10
C LEU A 6 1.98 9.20 1.86
N THR A 7 3.12 8.83 1.27
CA THR A 7 3.17 7.77 0.25
C THR A 7 3.25 6.43 0.99
N PRO A 8 2.35 5.47 0.70
CA PRO A 8 2.33 4.21 1.42
C PRO A 8 3.55 3.34 1.09
N SER A 9 4.08 2.65 2.09
CA SER A 9 5.02 1.55 1.88
C SER A 9 4.23 0.28 1.56
N CYS A 10 4.61 -0.46 0.52
CA CYS A 10 3.87 -1.64 0.08
C CYS A 10 4.70 -2.92 0.30
N LYS A 11 4.01 -4.05 0.55
CA LYS A 11 4.62 -5.37 0.75
C LYS A 11 3.91 -6.45 -0.07
N ASP A 12 4.70 -7.44 -0.51
CA ASP A 12 4.34 -8.49 -1.47
C ASP A 12 4.34 -9.89 -0.86
N TYR A 13 3.57 -10.09 0.21
CA TYR A 13 3.44 -11.41 0.84
C TYR A 13 2.66 -12.41 -0.02
N LEU A 14 2.95 -13.70 0.16
CA LEU A 14 2.35 -14.81 -0.59
C LEU A 14 0.82 -14.84 -0.56
N TRP A 15 0.19 -14.32 0.49
CA TRP A 15 -1.26 -14.24 0.65
C TRP A 15 -1.88 -12.97 0.04
N GLY A 16 -1.07 -12.10 -0.54
CA GLY A 16 -1.52 -10.87 -1.18
C GLY A 16 -2.31 -11.10 -2.47
N GLY A 17 -2.80 -10.02 -3.05
CA GLY A 17 -3.51 -10.05 -4.33
C GLY A 17 -3.53 -8.68 -5.00
N SER A 18 -4.52 -8.40 -5.84
CA SER A 18 -4.60 -7.14 -6.59
C SER A 18 -5.58 -6.12 -5.98
N ARG A 19 -6.31 -6.49 -4.93
CA ARG A 19 -7.44 -5.70 -4.38
C ARG A 19 -7.03 -4.29 -3.95
N LEU A 20 -5.88 -4.13 -3.31
CA LEU A 20 -5.37 -2.81 -2.90
C LEU A 20 -5.10 -1.89 -4.11
N ARG A 21 -4.73 -2.46 -5.25
CA ARG A 21 -4.54 -1.70 -6.49
C ARG A 21 -5.89 -1.40 -7.16
N THR A 22 -6.76 -2.39 -7.31
CA THR A 22 -8.01 -2.26 -8.07
C THR A 22 -9.06 -1.44 -7.35
N ASP A 23 -9.28 -1.71 -6.07
CA ASP A 23 -10.40 -1.14 -5.31
C ASP A 23 -10.01 0.19 -4.65
N PHE A 24 -8.74 0.31 -4.24
CA PHE A 24 -8.23 1.45 -3.47
C PHE A 24 -7.23 2.33 -4.24
N GLY A 25 -6.86 1.96 -5.47
CA GLY A 25 -5.98 2.76 -6.31
C GLY A 25 -4.55 2.91 -5.77
N ILE A 26 -4.10 1.99 -4.90
CA ILE A 26 -2.74 2.02 -4.37
C ILE A 26 -1.76 1.77 -5.52
N LYS A 27 -0.87 2.75 -5.75
CA LYS A 27 0.17 2.66 -6.77
C LYS A 27 1.34 1.86 -6.20
N SER A 28 1.53 0.66 -6.73
CA SER A 28 2.64 -0.22 -6.42
C SER A 28 2.84 -1.20 -7.57
N ASP A 29 4.11 -1.43 -7.91
CA ASP A 29 4.52 -2.39 -8.95
C ASP A 29 4.64 -3.82 -8.42
N LEU A 30 4.33 -4.03 -7.13
CA LEU A 30 4.40 -5.33 -6.46
C LEU A 30 3.25 -6.25 -6.88
N GLU A 31 3.57 -7.53 -7.14
CA GLU A 31 2.62 -8.59 -7.45
C GLU A 31 3.06 -9.91 -6.79
N PRO A 32 2.32 -10.42 -5.79
CA PRO A 32 1.04 -9.92 -5.26
C PRO A 32 1.19 -8.66 -4.37
N LEU A 33 0.16 -7.81 -4.28
CA LEU A 33 0.12 -6.67 -3.35
C LEU A 33 -0.66 -7.05 -2.07
N ALA A 34 0.06 -7.36 -1.00
CA ALA A 34 -0.51 -7.85 0.25
C ALA A 34 -0.88 -6.72 1.22
N GLU A 35 0.01 -5.76 1.42
CA GLU A 35 -0.16 -4.68 2.39
C GLU A 35 0.23 -3.33 1.80
N ALA A 36 -0.45 -2.28 2.28
CA ALA A 36 -0.14 -0.88 2.01
C ALA A 36 -0.16 -0.09 3.32
N TRP A 37 1.01 0.30 3.81
CA TRP A 37 1.19 1.04 5.05
C TRP A 37 1.07 2.54 4.80
N VAL A 38 -0.15 3.07 4.93
CA VAL A 38 -0.50 4.47 4.61
C VAL A 38 -0.14 5.48 5.69
N LEU A 39 0.08 5.01 6.93
CA LEU A 39 0.54 5.80 8.06
C LEU A 39 1.37 4.89 8.95
N SER A 40 2.68 4.90 8.75
CA SER A 40 3.60 4.04 9.49
C SER A 40 4.81 4.83 9.98
N CYS A 41 5.27 4.46 11.18
CA CYS A 41 6.53 4.88 11.79
C CYS A 41 7.33 3.66 12.28
N HIS A 42 6.99 2.47 11.77
CA HIS A 42 7.72 1.23 12.04
C HIS A 42 9.15 1.32 11.48
#